data_AF-A0A497F1V3-F1
#
_entry.id   AF-A0A497F1V3-F1
#
_cell.length_a   1.000
_cell.length_b   1.000
_cell.length_c   1.000
_cell.angle_alpha   90.00
_cell.angle_beta   90.00
_cell.angle_gamma   90.00
#
_symmetry.space_group_name_H-M   'P 1'
#
loop_
_entity.id
_entity.type
_entity.pdbx_description
1 polymer ?
#
loop_
_entity_poly.entity_id
_entity_poly.type
_entity_poly.pdbx_seq_one_letter_code
_entity_poly.pdbx_strand_id
1 'polypeptide(L)'
;MGKGRRKPYRSDLELENEDVEEAVEGELEAVEVIPFEVEQPTETGPCILLSVLYDGSKGKALCKLYDPENNKVYFWYDNTGHKPYCLSDLPPEKIKRLPVVTHPGFRRVEVVEKYDPLSDKIVKMSKIIAEDPLSIGGGHRSIRELLPKAWEARIRYHNCYIYDRQLVPGLFYRIENGDLKSVPFELPEDIKREILGQFKDEPVEVIEMLNDWLPLFLCPAPDIPRLAVDIEVFTPEPDKIPEPSQAEYPVICVA
;
A
#
# COMPACT_ATOMS: atom_id res chain seq x y z
N MET A 1 -10.27 -13.85 -68.26
CA MET A 1 -11.36 -12.88 -68.00
C MET A 1 -11.59 -12.82 -66.49
N GLY A 2 -11.64 -11.63 -65.90
CA GLY A 2 -12.28 -11.42 -64.59
C GLY A 2 -11.37 -11.52 -63.35
N LYS A 3 -11.11 -10.36 -62.76
CA LYS A 3 -10.39 -10.10 -61.51
C LYS A 3 -11.17 -10.61 -60.28
N GLY A 4 -10.44 -11.04 -59.26
CA GLY A 4 -10.95 -11.18 -57.89
C GLY A 4 -9.80 -11.06 -56.88
N ARG A 5 -9.49 -9.83 -56.47
CA ARG A 5 -8.52 -9.53 -55.40
C ARG A 5 -9.05 -10.07 -54.08
N ARG A 6 -8.33 -10.99 -53.43
CA ARG A 6 -8.35 -11.15 -51.97
C ARG A 6 -6.99 -10.69 -51.45
N LYS A 7 -6.97 -9.58 -50.71
CA LYS A 7 -5.80 -9.15 -49.93
C LYS A 7 -5.60 -10.17 -48.79
N PRO A 8 -4.38 -10.65 -48.52
CA PRO A 8 -4.11 -11.26 -47.22
C PRO A 8 -4.11 -10.17 -46.15
N TYR A 9 -4.85 -10.41 -45.07
CA TYR A 9 -4.86 -9.64 -43.84
C TYR A 9 -3.43 -9.68 -43.26
N ARG A 10 -2.74 -8.54 -43.17
CA ARG A 10 -1.57 -8.41 -42.32
C ARG A 10 -2.09 -8.26 -40.89
N SER A 11 -1.74 -9.21 -40.03
CA SER A 11 -1.90 -9.05 -38.59
C SER A 11 -0.79 -8.11 -38.11
N ASP A 12 -1.08 -6.82 -38.08
CA ASP A 12 -0.25 -5.84 -37.40
C ASP A 12 -0.55 -5.99 -35.89
N LEU A 13 0.13 -6.97 -35.28
CA LEU A 13 0.29 -7.11 -33.82
C LEU A 13 1.75 -6.78 -33.53
N GLU A 14 2.13 -5.53 -33.79
CA GLU A 14 3.28 -4.93 -33.14
C GLU A 14 2.75 -4.38 -31.81
N LEU A 15 3.25 -4.97 -30.73
CA LEU A 15 2.90 -4.68 -29.35
C LEU A 15 3.39 -3.28 -29.00
N GLU A 16 2.49 -2.30 -29.04
CA GLU A 16 2.57 -1.06 -28.27
C GLU A 16 2.54 -1.41 -26.77
N ASN A 17 3.68 -1.81 -26.22
CA ASN A 17 3.86 -2.12 -24.80
C ASN A 17 4.90 -1.24 -24.11
N GLU A 18 5.47 -0.24 -24.82
CA GLU A 18 6.49 0.65 -24.23
C GLU A 18 5.90 1.98 -23.72
N ASP A 19 4.70 2.38 -24.15
CA ASP A 19 4.14 3.71 -23.82
C ASP A 19 3.14 3.72 -22.64
N VAL A 20 2.86 2.57 -22.01
CA VAL A 20 1.95 2.49 -20.83
C VAL A 20 2.70 2.63 -19.50
N GLU A 21 4.02 2.41 -19.48
CA GLU A 21 4.81 2.49 -18.23
C GLU A 21 5.15 3.94 -17.84
N GLU A 22 5.21 4.89 -18.77
CA GLU A 22 5.64 6.27 -18.48
C GLU A 22 4.55 7.18 -17.87
N ALA A 23 3.27 6.78 -17.93
CA ALA A 23 2.15 7.61 -17.44
C ALA A 23 1.80 7.41 -15.96
N VAL A 24 2.44 6.47 -15.24
CA VAL A 24 2.12 6.14 -13.84
C VAL A 24 3.07 6.82 -12.83
N GLU A 25 4.14 7.49 -13.29
CA GLU A 25 5.11 8.17 -12.42
C GLU A 25 4.63 9.54 -11.88
N GLY A 26 3.41 9.96 -12.23
CA GLY A 26 2.88 11.31 -11.94
C GLY A 26 1.87 11.43 -10.79
N GLU A 27 1.38 10.33 -10.21
CA GLU A 27 0.59 10.43 -8.97
C GLU A 27 1.56 10.43 -7.78
N LEU A 28 2.22 11.58 -7.60
CA LEU A 28 2.54 12.02 -6.25
C LEU A 28 1.21 11.92 -5.49
N GLU A 29 1.12 11.01 -4.52
CA GLU A 29 0.14 11.10 -3.44
C GLU A 29 0.39 12.47 -2.80
N ALA A 30 -0.21 13.50 -3.40
CA ALA A 30 -0.41 14.78 -2.81
C ALA A 30 -1.03 14.41 -1.47
N VAL A 31 -0.29 14.70 -0.40
CA VAL A 31 -0.80 14.62 0.95
C VAL A 31 -2.17 15.29 0.85
N GLU A 32 -3.25 14.49 0.98
CA GLU A 32 -4.55 15.04 1.27
C GLU A 32 -4.27 15.89 2.49
N VAL A 33 -4.18 17.21 2.32
CA VAL A 33 -4.03 18.15 3.41
C VAL A 33 -5.30 17.91 4.19
N ILE A 34 -5.25 17.08 5.23
CA ILE A 34 -6.43 16.62 5.96
C ILE A 34 -7.06 17.89 6.51
N PRO A 35 -8.12 18.42 5.88
CA PRO A 35 -8.50 19.82 6.08
C PRO A 35 -9.36 19.99 7.34
N PHE A 36 -9.43 18.95 8.17
CA PHE A 36 -10.27 18.86 9.35
C PHE A 36 -9.45 18.49 10.58
N GLU A 37 -9.94 18.93 11.75
CA GLU A 37 -9.37 18.57 13.04
C GLU A 37 -9.48 17.05 13.22
N VAL A 38 -8.33 16.40 13.30
CA VAL A 38 -8.23 14.95 13.31
C VAL A 38 -8.24 14.44 14.73
N GLU A 39 -9.30 13.72 15.10
CA GLU A 39 -9.40 13.06 16.41
C GLU A 39 -8.35 11.92 16.48
N GLN A 40 -7.43 12.05 17.44
CA GLN A 40 -6.36 11.08 17.73
C GLN A 40 -6.55 10.53 19.15
N PRO A 41 -7.52 9.62 19.34
CA PRO A 41 -7.80 9.07 20.66
C PRO A 41 -6.68 8.12 21.10
N THR A 42 -6.49 7.99 22.41
CA THR A 42 -5.58 7.01 23.01
C THR A 42 -6.26 5.68 23.31
N GLU A 43 -7.60 5.63 23.23
CA GLU A 43 -8.45 4.47 23.48
C GLU A 43 -9.62 4.48 22.50
N THR A 44 -9.93 3.34 21.89
CA THR A 44 -11.11 3.18 21.02
C THR A 44 -11.78 1.83 21.24
N GLY A 45 -13.05 1.72 20.82
CA GLY A 45 -13.64 0.42 20.51
C GLY A 45 -13.00 -0.23 19.27
N PRO A 46 -13.50 -1.40 18.83
CA PRO A 46 -13.09 -1.99 17.56
C PRO A 46 -13.41 -1.08 16.37
N CYS A 47 -12.39 -0.73 15.61
CA CYS A 47 -12.45 0.07 14.39
C CYS A 47 -11.88 -0.72 13.22
N ILE A 48 -12.40 -0.49 12.01
CA ILE A 48 -11.87 -1.06 10.78
C ILE A 48 -10.67 -0.24 10.33
N LEU A 49 -9.56 -0.90 9.99
CA LEU A 49 -8.47 -0.24 9.27
C LEU A 49 -8.89 0.00 7.81
N LEU A 50 -9.19 1.24 7.44
CA LEU A 50 -9.57 1.60 6.08
C LEU A 50 -8.36 1.67 5.15
N SER A 51 -7.29 2.34 5.58
CA SER A 51 -6.08 2.51 4.79
C SER A 51 -4.89 2.92 5.65
N VAL A 52 -3.69 2.75 5.12
CA VAL A 52 -2.46 3.32 5.68
C VAL A 52 -1.89 4.31 4.68
N LEU A 53 -1.53 5.50 5.16
CA LEU A 53 -0.86 6.55 4.40
C LEU A 53 0.50 6.87 5.00
N TYR A 54 1.24 7.76 4.35
CA TYR A 54 2.46 8.37 4.89
C TYR A 54 2.27 9.87 5.06
N ASP A 55 2.49 10.36 6.29
CA ASP A 55 2.56 11.80 6.54
C ASP A 55 4.03 12.24 6.50
N GLY A 56 4.41 12.90 5.40
CA GLY A 56 5.76 13.42 5.20
C GLY A 56 6.14 14.54 6.16
N SER A 57 5.16 15.29 6.70
CA SER A 57 5.43 16.36 7.66
C SER A 57 5.86 15.82 9.03
N LYS A 58 5.33 14.64 9.40
CA LYS A 58 5.68 13.94 10.64
C LYS A 58 6.67 12.80 10.45
N GLY A 59 6.92 12.39 9.21
CA GLY A 59 7.81 11.29 8.85
C GLY A 59 7.33 9.93 9.36
N LYS A 60 6.01 9.69 9.33
CA LYS A 60 5.37 8.51 9.97
C LYS A 60 4.26 7.92 9.11
N ALA A 61 4.00 6.62 9.29
CA ALA A 61 2.79 6.00 8.77
C ALA A 61 1.57 6.51 9.54
N LEU A 62 0.44 6.60 8.85
CA LEU A 62 -0.83 7.11 9.36
C LEU A 62 -1.95 6.13 9.01
N CYS A 63 -2.54 5.49 10.02
CA CYS A 63 -3.66 4.58 9.85
C CYS A 63 -4.98 5.34 9.93
N LYS A 64 -5.86 5.19 8.92
CA LYS A 64 -7.25 5.65 8.94
C LYS A 64 -8.12 4.52 9.50
N LEU A 65 -8.78 4.77 10.64
CA LEU A 65 -9.59 3.79 11.35
C LEU A 65 -11.05 4.24 11.36
N TYR A 66 -11.98 3.38 10.93
CA TYR A 66 -13.42 3.68 10.99
C TYR A 66 -14.08 2.95 12.14
N ASP A 67 -14.72 3.69 13.03
CA ASP A 67 -15.54 3.17 14.12
C ASP A 67 -17.00 3.01 13.65
N PRO A 68 -17.47 1.77 13.45
CA PRO A 68 -18.84 1.51 13.02
C PRO A 68 -19.89 1.76 14.11
N GLU A 69 -19.52 1.77 15.39
CA GLU A 69 -20.45 2.03 16.49
C GLU A 69 -20.81 3.52 16.54
N ASN A 70 -19.81 4.38 16.37
CA ASN A 70 -19.97 5.83 16.48
C ASN A 70 -20.03 6.56 15.14
N ASN A 71 -19.88 5.85 14.00
CA ASN A 71 -19.80 6.42 12.66
C ASN A 71 -18.71 7.50 12.52
N LYS A 72 -17.53 7.24 13.10
CA LYS A 72 -16.40 8.18 13.12
C LYS A 72 -15.18 7.61 12.41
N VAL A 73 -14.34 8.49 11.87
CA VAL A 73 -13.01 8.14 11.39
C VAL A 73 -11.97 8.71 12.35
N TYR A 74 -11.16 7.84 12.93
CA TYR A 74 -10.00 8.17 13.74
C TYR A 74 -8.73 8.02 12.93
N PHE A 75 -7.70 8.71 13.37
CA PHE A 75 -6.37 8.56 12.80
C PHE A 75 -5.37 8.20 13.87
N TRP A 76 -4.48 7.28 13.52
CA TRP A 76 -3.43 6.82 14.41
C TRP A 76 -2.08 6.93 13.71
N TYR A 77 -1.16 7.69 14.32
CA TYR A 77 0.22 7.79 13.83
C TYR A 77 1.07 6.67 14.39
N ASP A 78 1.94 6.13 13.55
CA ASP A 78 2.90 5.13 13.98
C ASP A 78 3.73 5.61 15.18
N ASN A 79 3.79 4.76 16.19
CA ASN A 79 4.64 4.91 17.36
C ASN A 79 5.73 3.82 17.46
N THR A 80 5.82 2.90 16.49
CA THR A 80 6.81 1.81 16.50
C THR A 80 8.18 2.22 15.99
N GLY A 81 8.27 3.38 15.31
CA GLY A 81 9.52 3.87 14.74
C GLY A 81 9.88 3.17 13.44
N HIS A 82 8.89 2.61 12.74
CA HIS A 82 9.09 2.05 11.41
C HIS A 82 9.57 3.15 10.47
N LYS A 83 10.53 2.79 9.61
CA LYS A 83 11.20 3.72 8.70
C LYS A 83 11.34 3.08 7.32
N PRO A 84 11.29 3.89 6.24
CA PRO A 84 11.50 3.42 4.89
C PRO A 84 12.85 2.72 4.75
N TYR A 85 12.91 1.68 3.92
CA TYR A 85 14.16 0.96 3.67
C TYR A 85 14.19 0.31 2.29
N CYS A 86 15.38 -0.13 1.91
CA CYS A 86 15.58 -1.13 0.86
C CYS A 86 16.65 -2.13 1.31
N LEU A 87 16.79 -3.24 0.60
CA LEU A 87 17.79 -4.27 0.92
C LEU A 87 18.91 -4.33 -0.13
N SER A 88 20.07 -4.82 0.28
CA SER A 88 21.18 -5.17 -0.59
C SER A 88 21.80 -6.50 -0.16
N ASP A 89 22.28 -7.25 -1.13
CA ASP A 89 23.07 -8.48 -0.95
C ASP A 89 24.53 -8.19 -0.56
N LEU A 90 24.96 -6.92 -0.60
CA LEU A 90 26.27 -6.52 -0.12
C LEU A 90 26.33 -6.52 1.40
N PRO A 91 27.45 -6.94 2.01
CA PRO A 91 27.66 -6.83 3.45
C PRO A 91 27.78 -5.35 3.88
N PRO A 92 27.46 -5.02 5.15
CA PRO A 92 27.45 -3.65 5.64
C PRO A 92 28.76 -2.89 5.43
N GLU A 93 29.91 -3.57 5.48
CA GLU A 93 31.24 -2.98 5.26
C GLU A 93 31.43 -2.48 3.83
N LYS A 94 30.81 -3.15 2.85
CA LYS A 94 30.82 -2.71 1.46
C LYS A 94 29.83 -1.56 1.26
N ILE A 95 28.64 -1.62 1.86
CA ILE A 95 27.66 -0.53 1.84
C ILE A 95 28.29 0.78 2.35
N LYS A 96 29.07 0.70 3.44
CA LYS A 96 29.77 1.87 4.02
C LYS A 96 30.78 2.55 3.11
N ARG A 97 31.18 1.91 2.00
CA ARG A 97 32.12 2.45 1.01
C ARG A 97 31.41 2.99 -0.24
N LEU A 98 30.09 2.85 -0.34
CA LEU A 98 29.30 3.34 -1.46
C LEU A 98 28.81 4.77 -1.22
N PRO A 99 28.46 5.53 -2.28
CA PRO A 99 27.92 6.89 -2.14
C PRO A 99 26.65 6.98 -1.28
N VAL A 100 25.93 5.87 -1.11
CA VAL A 100 24.71 5.76 -0.28
C VAL A 100 24.86 6.36 1.12
N VAL A 101 26.03 6.24 1.77
CA VAL A 101 26.23 6.77 3.14
C VAL A 101 26.31 8.29 3.19
N THR A 102 26.52 8.94 2.05
CA THR A 102 26.53 10.40 1.93
C THR A 102 25.18 10.98 1.55
N HIS A 103 24.18 10.14 1.25
CA HIS A 103 22.84 10.58 0.92
C HIS A 103 22.18 11.26 2.13
N PRO A 104 21.56 12.46 2.02
CA PRO A 104 20.99 13.19 3.15
C PRO A 104 19.92 12.41 3.94
N GLY A 105 19.16 11.58 3.23
CA GLY A 105 18.15 10.70 3.81
C GLY A 105 18.68 9.39 4.36
N PHE A 106 19.97 9.05 4.20
CA PHE A 106 20.53 7.84 4.80
C PHE A 106 20.48 7.94 6.33
N ARG A 107 20.14 6.84 7.01
CA ARG A 107 20.11 6.79 8.48
C ARG A 107 21.06 5.75 9.03
N ARG A 108 20.89 4.49 8.64
CA ARG A 108 21.75 3.39 9.09
C ARG A 108 21.61 2.16 8.21
N VAL A 109 22.49 1.21 8.44
CA VAL A 109 22.42 -0.13 7.86
C VAL A 109 22.30 -1.16 8.98
N GLU A 110 21.34 -2.07 8.84
CA GLU A 110 21.13 -3.21 9.74
C GLU A 110 21.33 -4.51 8.96
N VAL A 111 21.61 -5.61 9.65
CA VAL A 111 21.63 -6.94 9.03
C VAL A 111 20.32 -7.63 9.34
N VAL A 112 19.64 -8.13 8.31
CA VAL A 112 18.39 -8.88 8.43
C VAL A 112 18.51 -10.23 7.76
N GLU A 113 17.74 -11.19 8.24
CA GLU A 113 17.59 -12.50 7.62
C GLU A 113 16.35 -12.49 6.73
N LYS A 114 16.51 -13.03 5.51
CA LYS A 114 15.43 -13.17 4.52
C LYS A 114 15.47 -14.58 3.97
N TYR A 115 14.30 -15.13 3.65
CA TYR A 115 14.20 -16.40 2.95
C TYR A 115 14.37 -16.16 1.44
N ASP A 116 15.30 -16.88 0.82
CA ASP A 116 15.49 -16.93 -0.63
C ASP A 116 14.70 -18.13 -1.19
N PRO A 117 13.56 -17.90 -1.87
CA PRO A 117 12.71 -18.98 -2.37
C PRO A 117 13.36 -19.79 -3.50
N LEU A 118 14.36 -19.25 -4.18
CA LEU A 118 15.02 -19.96 -5.30
C LEU A 118 16.03 -20.99 -4.81
N SER A 119 16.71 -20.69 -3.71
CA SER A 119 17.75 -21.56 -3.15
C SER A 119 17.31 -22.32 -1.89
N ASP A 120 16.08 -22.08 -1.42
CA ASP A 120 15.45 -22.67 -0.22
C ASP A 120 16.32 -22.48 1.04
N LYS A 121 16.78 -21.24 1.25
CA LYS A 121 17.71 -20.90 2.33
C LYS A 121 17.45 -19.53 2.93
N ILE A 122 17.81 -19.40 4.20
CA ILE A 122 17.91 -18.10 4.86
C ILE A 122 19.24 -17.43 4.45
N VAL A 123 19.13 -16.22 3.91
CA VAL A 123 20.26 -15.37 3.52
C VAL A 123 20.30 -14.12 4.40
N LYS A 124 21.52 -13.62 4.66
CA LYS A 124 21.72 -12.34 5.36
C LYS A 124 21.83 -11.22 4.35
N MET A 125 21.04 -10.17 4.56
CA MET A 125 21.02 -8.98 3.71
C MET A 125 21.26 -7.73 4.54
N SER A 126 21.82 -6.70 3.91
CA SER A 126 21.89 -5.36 4.50
C SER A 126 20.56 -4.64 4.28
N LYS A 127 19.91 -4.22 5.36
CA LYS A 127 18.74 -3.34 5.36
C LYS A 127 19.19 -1.89 5.49
N ILE A 128 19.11 -1.12 4.40
CA ILE A 128 19.47 0.29 4.37
C ILE A 128 18.24 1.11 4.75
N ILE A 129 18.26 1.71 5.94
CA ILE A 129 17.16 2.52 6.47
C ILE A 129 17.37 3.98 6.06
N ALA A 130 16.30 4.59 5.56
CA ALA A 130 16.25 5.98 5.16
C ALA A 130 15.29 6.79 6.04
N GLU A 131 15.34 8.12 5.89
CA GLU A 131 14.47 9.03 6.62
C GLU A 131 13.03 9.01 6.11
N ASP A 132 12.89 9.00 4.79
CA ASP A 132 11.64 9.21 4.07
C ASP A 132 11.61 8.33 2.78
N PRO A 133 10.43 8.06 2.20
CA PRO A 133 10.30 7.19 1.04
C PRO A 133 10.98 7.73 -0.22
N LEU A 134 11.03 9.05 -0.40
CA LEU A 134 11.67 9.68 -1.57
C LEU A 134 13.19 9.48 -1.53
N SER A 135 13.77 9.41 -0.33
CA SER A 135 15.17 9.05 -0.16
C SER A 135 15.49 7.64 -0.66
N ILE A 136 14.53 6.69 -0.65
CA ILE A 136 14.71 5.35 -1.20
C ILE A 136 14.61 5.33 -2.73
N GLY A 137 13.57 5.96 -3.30
CA GLY A 137 13.25 5.80 -4.74
C GLY A 137 12.69 7.03 -5.46
N GLY A 138 12.83 8.23 -4.91
CA GLY A 138 12.22 9.48 -5.42
C GLY A 138 12.96 10.18 -6.56
N GLY A 139 13.96 9.55 -7.19
CA GLY A 139 14.65 10.11 -8.36
C GLY A 139 16.04 9.52 -8.60
N HIS A 140 16.75 10.04 -9.61
CA HIS A 140 18.04 9.52 -10.09
C HIS A 140 19.19 9.54 -9.07
N ARG A 141 19.05 10.29 -7.97
CA ARG A 141 20.04 10.36 -6.89
C ARG A 141 19.59 9.65 -5.60
N SER A 142 18.47 8.95 -5.64
CA SER A 142 17.93 8.21 -4.49
C SER A 142 18.81 7.01 -4.13
N ILE A 143 18.67 6.50 -2.91
CA ILE A 143 19.49 5.42 -2.35
C ILE A 143 19.52 4.18 -3.26
N ARG A 144 18.38 3.80 -3.87
CA ARG A 144 18.33 2.61 -4.72
C ARG A 144 19.20 2.72 -5.97
N GLU A 145 19.35 3.93 -6.53
CA GLU A 145 20.16 4.19 -7.73
C GLU A 145 21.67 4.25 -7.40
N LEU A 146 22.01 4.48 -6.12
CA LEU A 146 23.40 4.49 -5.63
C LEU A 146 23.92 3.09 -5.26
N LEU A 147 23.05 2.08 -5.26
CA LEU A 147 23.39 0.69 -4.99
C LEU A 147 23.57 -0.06 -6.32
N PRO A 148 24.58 -0.95 -6.46
CA PRO A 148 24.70 -1.79 -7.65
C PRO A 148 23.46 -2.67 -7.89
N LYS A 149 22.85 -3.13 -6.80
CA LYS A 149 21.59 -3.87 -6.80
C LYS A 149 20.83 -3.55 -5.51
N ALA A 150 19.59 -3.10 -5.67
CA ALA A 150 18.67 -2.83 -4.58
C ALA A 150 17.46 -3.77 -4.68
N TRP A 151 17.05 -4.33 -3.55
CA TRP A 151 15.89 -5.21 -3.42
C TRP A 151 14.83 -4.51 -2.55
N GLU A 152 13.56 -4.86 -2.74
CA GLU A 152 12.42 -4.23 -2.06
C GLU A 152 12.38 -2.69 -2.21
N ALA A 153 13.09 -2.13 -3.20
CA ALA A 153 13.30 -0.68 -3.39
C ALA A 153 12.26 0.01 -4.29
N ARG A 154 11.25 -0.74 -4.74
CA ARG A 154 10.13 -0.27 -5.56
C ARG A 154 8.77 -0.52 -4.88
N ILE A 155 8.78 -0.83 -3.59
CA ILE A 155 7.57 -1.01 -2.79
C ILE A 155 7.20 0.37 -2.20
N ARG A 156 5.96 0.83 -2.41
CA ARG A 156 5.46 2.06 -1.77
C ARG A 156 5.56 1.92 -0.26
N TYR A 157 5.91 3.00 0.44
CA TYR A 157 6.19 2.91 1.88
C TYR A 157 5.00 2.42 2.71
N HIS A 158 3.78 2.87 2.41
CA HIS A 158 2.60 2.40 3.13
C HIS A 158 2.42 0.87 3.00
N ASN A 159 2.76 0.28 1.84
CA ASN A 159 2.73 -1.17 1.65
C ASN A 159 3.83 -1.87 2.44
N CYS A 160 5.06 -1.33 2.42
CA CYS A 160 6.17 -1.83 3.24
C CYS A 160 5.80 -1.83 4.74
N TYR A 161 5.17 -0.76 5.22
CA TYR A 161 4.65 -0.67 6.59
C TYR A 161 3.58 -1.72 6.87
N ILE A 162 2.58 -1.87 5.98
CA ILE A 162 1.52 -2.88 6.10
C ILE A 162 2.11 -4.29 6.19
N TYR A 163 3.07 -4.63 5.33
CA TYR A 163 3.70 -5.96 5.32
C TYR A 163 4.49 -6.23 6.61
N ASP A 164 5.37 -5.31 7.01
CA ASP A 164 6.20 -5.48 8.20
C ASP A 164 5.39 -5.51 9.50
N ARG A 165 4.27 -4.76 9.54
CA ARG A 165 3.36 -4.73 10.69
C ARG A 165 2.26 -5.77 10.64
N GLN A 166 2.20 -6.57 9.56
CA GLN A 166 1.16 -7.56 9.29
C GLN A 166 -0.25 -6.99 9.46
N LEU A 167 -0.45 -5.77 8.95
CA LEU A 167 -1.75 -5.12 8.96
C LEU A 167 -2.58 -5.64 7.77
N VAL A 168 -3.89 -5.74 7.97
CA VAL A 168 -4.84 -6.14 6.94
C VAL A 168 -5.93 -5.08 6.87
N PRO A 169 -5.87 -4.16 5.89
CA PRO A 169 -6.95 -3.22 5.64
C PRO A 169 -8.27 -3.98 5.43
N GLY A 170 -9.35 -3.47 6.02
CA GLY A 170 -10.67 -4.09 6.06
C GLY A 170 -10.96 -4.90 7.33
N LEU A 171 -9.95 -5.21 8.16
CA LEU A 171 -10.15 -5.88 9.44
C LEU A 171 -10.21 -4.93 10.63
N PHE A 172 -10.63 -5.49 11.76
CA PHE A 172 -10.79 -4.77 13.03
C PHE A 172 -9.47 -4.66 13.82
N TYR A 173 -9.26 -3.46 14.33
CA TYR A 173 -8.20 -3.05 15.22
C TYR A 173 -8.78 -2.15 16.30
N ARG A 174 -8.05 -1.90 17.37
CA ARG A 174 -8.38 -0.87 18.35
C ARG A 174 -7.13 -0.14 18.79
N ILE A 175 -7.30 1.09 19.25
CA ILE A 175 -6.23 1.81 19.94
C ILE A 175 -6.39 1.48 21.41
N GLU A 176 -5.34 0.94 22.02
CA GLU A 176 -5.29 0.58 23.44
C GLU A 176 -3.98 1.14 24.01
N ASN A 177 -4.08 2.02 25.00
CA ASN A 177 -2.97 2.80 25.55
C ASN A 177 -2.13 3.54 24.48
N GLY A 178 -2.79 4.01 23.42
CA GLY A 178 -2.15 4.68 22.29
C GLY A 178 -1.46 3.74 21.29
N ASP A 179 -1.53 2.43 21.46
CA ASP A 179 -1.02 1.44 20.51
C ASP A 179 -2.14 0.87 19.64
N LEU A 180 -1.86 0.69 18.35
CA LEU A 180 -2.76 -0.07 17.47
C LEU A 180 -2.63 -1.59 17.74
N LYS A 181 -3.72 -2.24 18.13
CA LYS A 181 -3.81 -3.68 18.39
C LYS A 181 -4.84 -4.34 17.46
N SER A 182 -4.54 -5.54 16.96
CA SER A 182 -5.51 -6.32 16.18
C SER A 182 -6.66 -6.81 17.06
N VAL A 183 -7.88 -6.77 16.53
CA VAL A 183 -9.05 -7.41 17.14
C VAL A 183 -9.41 -8.61 16.24
N PRO A 184 -8.89 -9.82 16.53
CA PRO A 184 -9.11 -10.97 15.68
C PRO A 184 -10.59 -11.38 15.67
N PHE A 185 -11.08 -11.80 14.51
CA PHE A 185 -12.40 -12.40 14.40
C PHE A 185 -12.36 -13.85 14.87
N GLU A 186 -13.07 -14.14 15.95
CA GLU A 186 -13.21 -15.50 16.47
C GLU A 186 -14.32 -16.23 15.71
N LEU A 187 -13.93 -17.26 14.94
CA LEU A 187 -14.90 -18.11 14.27
C LEU A 187 -15.67 -18.95 15.29
N PRO A 188 -17.01 -19.10 15.10
CA PRO A 188 -17.76 -20.12 15.78
C PRO A 188 -17.15 -21.51 15.55
N GLU A 189 -16.95 -22.25 16.64
CA GLU A 189 -16.18 -23.48 16.64
C GLU A 189 -16.87 -24.63 15.86
N ASP A 190 -18.20 -24.58 15.75
CA ASP A 190 -19.00 -25.47 14.92
C ASP A 190 -18.73 -25.25 13.43
N ILE A 191 -18.77 -23.99 12.97
CA ILE A 191 -18.46 -23.61 11.59
C ILE A 191 -17.01 -23.94 11.24
N LYS A 192 -16.07 -23.63 12.15
CA LYS A 192 -14.66 -23.94 11.97
C LYS A 192 -14.44 -25.44 11.78
N ARG A 193 -15.07 -26.28 12.62
CA ARG A 193 -14.99 -27.75 12.51
C ARG A 193 -15.62 -28.29 11.24
N GLU A 194 -16.76 -27.74 10.83
CA GLU A 194 -17.42 -28.15 9.58
C GLU A 194 -16.52 -27.90 8.37
N ILE A 195 -15.96 -26.69 8.27
CA ILE A 195 -15.09 -26.31 7.14
C ILE A 195 -13.81 -27.15 7.18
N LEU A 196 -13.07 -27.14 8.29
CA LEU A 196 -11.80 -27.87 8.38
C LEU A 196 -11.96 -29.38 8.21
N GLY A 197 -13.13 -29.94 8.56
CA GLY A 197 -13.45 -31.34 8.32
C GLY A 197 -13.45 -31.73 6.83
N GLN A 198 -13.68 -30.78 5.92
CA GLN A 198 -13.62 -31.00 4.47
C GLN A 198 -12.19 -31.04 3.93
N PHE A 199 -11.22 -30.50 4.67
CA PHE A 199 -9.81 -30.40 4.27
C PHE A 199 -8.87 -31.28 5.12
N LYS A 200 -9.42 -32.23 5.89
CA LYS A 200 -8.64 -33.07 6.82
C LYS A 200 -7.57 -33.94 6.15
N ASP A 201 -7.74 -34.24 4.86
CA ASP A 201 -6.85 -35.10 4.07
C ASP A 201 -5.82 -34.27 3.27
N GLU A 202 -5.86 -32.93 3.38
CA GLU A 202 -4.91 -32.02 2.74
C GLU A 202 -3.58 -31.92 3.50
N PRO A 203 -2.50 -31.46 2.85
CA PRO A 203 -1.24 -31.16 3.51
C PRO A 203 -1.39 -30.19 4.67
N VAL A 204 -0.52 -30.32 5.68
CA VAL A 204 -0.56 -29.49 6.89
C VAL A 204 -0.46 -28.00 6.54
N GLU A 205 0.35 -27.66 5.55
CA GLU A 205 0.54 -26.29 5.07
C GLU A 205 -0.76 -25.68 4.54
N VAL A 206 -1.61 -26.48 3.89
CA VAL A 206 -2.92 -26.04 3.41
C VAL A 206 -3.87 -25.79 4.59
N ILE A 207 -3.84 -26.66 5.59
CA ILE A 207 -4.65 -26.52 6.81
C ILE A 207 -4.23 -25.27 7.61
N GLU A 208 -2.93 -25.00 7.71
CA GLU A 208 -2.41 -23.78 8.35
C GLU A 208 -2.86 -22.52 7.61
N MET A 209 -2.72 -22.48 6.27
CA MET A 209 -3.21 -21.36 5.45
C MET A 209 -4.71 -21.14 5.61
N LEU A 210 -5.51 -22.21 5.66
CA LEU A 210 -6.96 -22.10 5.89
C LEU A 210 -7.26 -21.49 7.26
N ASN A 211 -6.55 -21.89 8.32
CA ASN A 211 -6.76 -21.30 9.64
C ASN A 211 -6.46 -19.79 9.66
N ASP A 212 -5.45 -19.33 8.91
CA ASP A 212 -5.11 -17.92 8.80
C ASP A 212 -6.14 -17.13 7.97
N TRP A 213 -6.69 -17.74 6.92
CA TRP A 213 -7.56 -17.07 5.94
C TRP A 213 -9.03 -17.09 6.32
N LEU A 214 -9.50 -18.12 7.03
CA LEU A 214 -10.90 -18.26 7.40
C LEU A 214 -11.47 -17.05 8.19
N PRO A 215 -10.72 -16.46 9.15
CA PRO A 215 -11.13 -15.20 9.77
C PRO A 215 -11.37 -14.07 8.77
N LEU A 216 -10.55 -13.97 7.71
CA LEU A 216 -10.70 -12.94 6.68
C LEU A 216 -11.98 -13.10 5.88
N PHE A 217 -12.35 -14.35 5.56
CA PHE A 217 -13.52 -14.64 4.74
C PHE A 217 -14.84 -14.55 5.49
N LEU A 218 -14.83 -14.86 6.78
CA LEU A 218 -16.05 -14.91 7.59
C LEU A 218 -16.23 -13.69 8.49
N CYS A 219 -15.23 -12.80 8.57
CA CYS A 219 -15.39 -11.53 9.27
C CYS A 219 -16.49 -10.71 8.58
N PRO A 220 -17.56 -10.32 9.31
CA PRO A 220 -18.63 -9.53 8.72
C PRO A 220 -18.11 -8.14 8.35
N ALA A 221 -18.45 -7.69 7.15
CA ALA A 221 -18.28 -6.29 6.77
C ALA A 221 -19.42 -5.47 7.43
N PRO A 222 -19.10 -4.47 8.26
CA PRO A 222 -20.13 -3.60 8.82
C PRO A 222 -20.68 -2.67 7.75
N ASP A 223 -21.84 -2.07 8.04
CA ASP A 223 -22.40 -1.05 7.15
C ASP A 223 -21.59 0.25 7.30
N ILE A 224 -21.05 0.74 6.20
CA ILE A 224 -20.24 1.96 6.16
C ILE A 224 -21.06 3.02 5.42
N PRO A 225 -21.43 4.13 6.09
CA PRO A 225 -22.08 5.25 5.46
C PRO A 225 -21.25 5.74 4.28
N ARG A 226 -21.90 5.82 3.12
CA ARG A 226 -21.30 6.23 1.85
C ARG A 226 -22.23 7.20 1.16
N LEU A 227 -21.64 8.24 0.57
CA LEU A 227 -22.32 9.24 -0.23
C LEU A 227 -21.70 9.20 -1.62
N ALA A 228 -22.53 8.98 -2.64
CA ALA A 228 -22.15 9.26 -4.02
C ALA A 228 -22.44 10.74 -4.27
N VAL A 229 -21.48 11.45 -4.89
CA VAL A 229 -21.62 12.87 -5.23
C VAL A 229 -21.26 13.03 -6.70
N ASP A 230 -22.08 13.76 -7.43
CA ASP A 230 -21.83 14.16 -8.81
C ASP A 230 -21.97 15.68 -8.95
N ILE A 231 -21.13 16.33 -9.75
CA ILE A 231 -21.16 17.79 -9.92
C ILE A 231 -21.27 18.15 -11.39
N GLU A 232 -22.00 19.23 -11.65
CA GLU A 232 -22.07 19.84 -12.97
C GLU A 232 -21.38 21.20 -12.93
N VAL A 233 -20.49 21.44 -13.87
CA VAL A 233 -19.73 22.70 -13.99
C VAL A 233 -20.18 23.42 -15.24
N PHE A 234 -20.44 24.73 -15.13
CA PHE A 234 -20.77 25.53 -16.29
C PHE A 234 -19.61 25.52 -17.30
N THR A 235 -19.88 25.30 -18.59
CA THR A 235 -18.89 25.45 -19.65
C THR A 235 -19.42 26.40 -20.73
N PRO A 236 -18.67 27.45 -21.11
CA PRO A 236 -19.11 28.38 -22.16
C PRO A 236 -19.03 27.78 -23.56
N GLU A 237 -18.11 26.83 -23.77
CA GLU A 237 -17.95 26.07 -25.01
C GLU A 237 -18.59 24.68 -24.84
N PRO A 238 -19.54 24.28 -25.71
CA PRO A 238 -20.06 22.91 -25.73
C PRO A 238 -18.91 21.90 -25.92
N ASP A 239 -19.03 20.73 -25.28
CA ASP A 239 -18.09 19.59 -25.38
C ASP A 239 -16.65 19.84 -24.89
N LYS A 240 -16.40 20.96 -24.21
CA LYS A 240 -15.12 21.23 -23.55
C LYS A 240 -15.18 20.83 -22.08
N ILE A 241 -14.38 19.85 -21.69
CA ILE A 241 -14.21 19.48 -20.27
C ILE A 241 -13.41 20.61 -19.60
N PRO A 242 -13.93 21.21 -18.51
CA PRO A 242 -13.22 22.26 -17.80
C PRO A 242 -12.01 21.69 -17.06
N GLU A 243 -10.95 22.48 -16.96
CA GLU A 243 -9.72 22.09 -16.25
C GLU A 243 -9.92 22.22 -14.72
N PRO A 244 -9.98 21.10 -13.96
CA PRO A 244 -10.31 21.15 -12.53
C PRO A 244 -9.28 21.90 -11.69
N SER A 245 -8.00 21.91 -12.12
CA SER A 245 -6.93 22.60 -11.42
C SER A 245 -7.03 24.13 -11.46
N GLN A 246 -7.68 24.68 -12.50
CA GLN A 246 -7.93 26.11 -12.62
C GLN A 246 -9.26 26.53 -12.01
N ALA A 247 -10.25 25.62 -12.03
CA ALA A 247 -11.61 25.85 -11.51
C ALA A 247 -12.23 27.20 -11.97
N GLU A 248 -12.01 27.56 -13.25
CA GLU A 248 -12.37 28.88 -13.80
C GLU A 248 -13.89 29.13 -13.84
N TYR A 249 -14.68 28.06 -13.91
CA TYR A 249 -16.13 28.13 -14.05
C TYR A 249 -16.86 27.60 -12.82
N PRO A 250 -18.04 28.16 -12.49
CA PRO A 250 -18.77 27.77 -11.29
C PRO A 250 -19.38 26.36 -11.42
N VAL A 251 -19.42 25.65 -10.29
CA VAL A 251 -20.28 24.48 -10.11
C VAL A 251 -21.74 24.95 -10.08
N ILE A 252 -22.55 24.42 -10.99
CA ILE A 252 -23.96 24.79 -11.17
C ILE A 252 -24.93 23.77 -10.57
N CYS A 253 -24.49 22.54 -10.35
CA CYS A 253 -25.28 21.50 -9.70
C CYS A 253 -24.37 20.59 -8.86
N VAL A 254 -24.91 20.07 -7.77
CA VAL A 254 -24.34 18.98 -6.97
C VAL A 254 -25.48 18.01 -6.67
N ALA A 255 -25.33 16.75 -7.09
CA ALA A 255 -26.29 15.66 -6.89
C ALA A 255 -25.76 14.65 -5.87
#